data_AF-A0A1X1YFP8-F1
#
_entry.id   AF-A0A1X1YFP8-F1
#
_cell.length_a   1.000
_cell.length_b   1.000
_cell.length_c   1.000
_cell.angle_alpha   90.00
_cell.angle_beta   90.00
_cell.angle_gamma   90.00
#
_symmetry.space_group_name_H-M   'P 1'
#
loop_
_entity.id
_entity.type
_entity.pdbx_description
1 polymer ?
#
loop_
_entity_poly.entity_id
_entity_poly.type
_entity_poly.pdbx_seq_one_letter_code
_entity_poly.pdbx_strand_id
1 'polypeptide(L)'
;MGRIAKALSAGVVAAGLVIGTAGVASADARSFLDLVHANGLPDRYGYFGNMGDSETLMIGRMTCDGIRAGIPAEEAMPKSTWDTAHLRPMMIDAVQHELCPDTLGGPQ
;
A
#
# COMPACT_ATOMS: atom_id res chain seq x y z
N MET A 1 51.70 33.15 18.17
CA MET A 1 50.66 33.84 18.98
C MET A 1 49.90 34.76 18.01
N GLY A 2 48.59 34.80 17.88
CA GLY A 2 47.51 34.25 18.70
C GLY A 2 46.30 33.81 17.87
N ARG A 3 45.42 33.08 18.56
CA ARG A 3 44.19 32.47 18.09
C ARG A 3 43.10 33.54 17.97
N ILE A 4 42.26 33.47 16.93
CA ILE A 4 40.89 34.03 17.02
C ILE A 4 39.94 33.02 16.38
N ALA A 5 39.06 32.48 17.21
CA ALA A 5 37.97 31.59 16.88
C ALA A 5 36.65 32.30 17.19
N LYS A 6 35.67 32.22 16.29
CA LYS A 6 34.19 32.18 16.50
C LYS A 6 33.52 32.37 15.12
N ALA A 7 32.89 31.35 14.56
CA ALA A 7 31.46 30.98 14.73
C ALA A 7 30.53 32.12 14.24
N LEU A 8 29.59 31.91 13.32
CA LEU A 8 28.51 30.93 13.38
C LEU A 8 28.14 30.40 11.98
N SER A 9 28.25 29.08 11.83
CA SER A 9 27.51 28.32 10.81
C SER A 9 26.08 28.18 11.31
N ALA A 10 25.16 29.02 10.83
CA ALA A 10 23.73 28.80 10.98
C ALA A 10 23.20 28.25 9.64
N GLY A 11 23.03 26.94 9.57
CA GLY A 11 22.57 26.25 8.36
C GLY A 11 21.95 24.91 8.71
N VAL A 12 20.70 24.97 9.18
CA VAL A 12 19.70 23.89 9.27
C VAL A 12 20.06 22.71 10.18
N VAL A 13 19.57 22.80 11.41
CA VAL A 13 19.35 21.64 12.28
C VAL A 13 18.04 20.97 11.88
N ALA A 14 18.12 19.65 11.71
CA ALA A 14 17.07 18.64 11.79
C ALA A 14 15.99 18.59 10.69
N ALA A 15 16.11 17.57 9.85
CA ALA A 15 15.06 16.56 9.78
C ALA A 15 15.73 15.19 9.64
N GLY A 16 15.99 14.54 10.78
CA GLY A 16 16.22 13.11 10.78
C GLY A 16 14.93 12.43 10.33
N LEU A 17 14.90 11.96 9.09
CA LEU A 17 13.98 10.91 8.67
C LEU A 17 14.80 9.65 8.44
N VAL A 18 15.32 9.11 9.56
CA VAL A 18 15.31 7.65 9.68
C VAL A 18 13.84 7.28 9.84
N ILE A 19 13.09 7.21 8.73
CA ILE A 19 11.82 6.50 8.77
C ILE A 19 12.22 5.04 8.84
N GLY A 20 12.24 4.51 10.07
CA GLY A 20 12.17 3.08 10.27
C GLY A 20 11.04 2.56 9.38
N THR A 21 11.30 1.47 8.66
CA THR A 21 10.40 0.78 7.72
C THR A 21 9.06 0.31 8.32
N ALA A 22 8.69 0.80 9.51
CA ALA A 22 7.38 0.65 10.13
C ALA A 22 6.32 1.65 9.61
N GLY A 23 6.72 2.72 8.89
CA GLY A 23 5.81 3.73 8.35
C GLY A 23 5.18 3.40 6.99
N VAL A 24 5.86 2.58 6.18
CA VAL A 24 5.39 2.22 4.83
C VAL A 24 4.09 1.41 4.91
N ALA A 25 4.06 0.35 5.73
CA ALA A 25 2.92 -0.55 5.84
C ALA A 25 1.59 0.12 6.27
N SER A 26 1.63 1.28 6.94
CA SER A 26 0.43 2.05 7.29
C SER A 26 0.05 3.11 6.24
N ALA A 27 1.01 3.59 5.45
CA ALA A 27 0.73 4.48 4.33
C ALA A 27 0.11 3.70 3.18
N ASP A 28 0.72 2.56 2.82
CA ASP A 28 0.25 1.62 1.79
C ASP A 28 -1.18 1.15 2.07
N ALA A 29 -1.48 0.82 3.34
CA ALA A 29 -2.82 0.39 3.74
C ALA A 29 -3.90 1.48 3.57
N ARG A 30 -3.58 2.74 3.89
CA ARG A 30 -4.54 3.84 3.75
C ARG A 30 -4.70 4.26 2.30
N SER A 31 -3.59 4.32 1.57
CA SER A 31 -3.58 4.66 0.15
C SER A 31 -4.35 3.62 -0.68
N PHE A 32 -4.15 2.33 -0.38
CA PHE A 32 -4.96 1.25 -0.93
C PHE A 32 -6.46 1.43 -0.66
N LEU A 33 -6.86 1.67 0.58
CA LEU A 33 -8.27 1.85 0.94
C LEU A 33 -8.88 3.08 0.27
N ASP A 34 -8.15 4.21 0.24
CA ASP A 34 -8.58 5.43 -0.45
C ASP A 34 -8.80 5.18 -1.95
N LEU A 35 -7.87 4.48 -2.59
CA LEU A 35 -7.94 4.15 -4.01
C LEU A 35 -9.14 3.25 -4.33
N VAL A 36 -9.37 2.18 -3.56
CA VAL A 36 -10.50 1.28 -3.83
C VAL A 36 -11.85 1.96 -3.58
N HIS A 37 -11.94 2.85 -2.59
CA HIS A 37 -13.15 3.62 -2.32
C HIS A 37 -13.41 4.68 -3.39
N ALA A 38 -12.37 5.38 -3.85
CA ALA A 38 -12.47 6.32 -4.96
C ALA A 38 -12.95 5.65 -6.25
N ASN A 39 -12.71 4.34 -6.41
CA ASN A 39 -13.15 3.54 -7.54
C ASN A 39 -14.47 2.78 -7.30
N GLY A 40 -15.23 3.15 -6.26
CA GLY A 40 -16.60 2.68 -6.06
C GLY A 40 -16.75 1.46 -5.15
N LEU A 41 -15.68 1.05 -4.46
CA LEU A 41 -15.82 0.08 -3.37
C LEU A 41 -16.46 0.76 -2.15
N PRO A 42 -17.58 0.25 -1.60
CA PRO A 42 -18.23 0.90 -0.47
C PRO A 42 -17.52 0.57 0.86
N ASP A 43 -17.14 1.59 1.63
CA ASP A 43 -16.44 1.46 2.94
C ASP A 43 -17.19 0.55 3.94
N ARG A 44 -18.52 0.52 3.87
CA ARG A 44 -19.38 -0.25 4.79
C ARG A 44 -19.48 -1.73 4.48
N TYR A 45 -19.24 -2.13 3.23
CA TYR A 45 -19.55 -3.48 2.73
C TYR A 45 -18.38 -4.12 1.97
N GLY A 46 -17.36 -3.34 1.60
CA GLY A 46 -16.05 -3.82 1.17
C GLY A 46 -16.12 -4.71 -0.07
N TYR A 47 -15.00 -5.39 -0.36
CA TYR A 47 -14.86 -6.17 -1.60
C TYR A 47 -15.82 -7.35 -1.70
N PHE A 48 -16.27 -7.93 -0.59
CA PHE A 48 -17.25 -9.03 -0.58
C PHE A 48 -18.68 -8.59 -0.27
N GLY A 49 -19.01 -7.29 -0.31
CA GLY A 49 -20.39 -6.83 -0.10
C GLY A 49 -20.96 -7.05 1.32
N ASN A 50 -20.18 -7.62 2.24
CA ASN A 50 -20.55 -7.87 3.63
C ASN A 50 -19.35 -7.72 4.61
N MET A 51 -18.30 -7.01 4.20
CA MET A 51 -17.04 -6.88 4.94
C MET A 51 -16.61 -5.41 5.07
N GLY A 52 -15.81 -5.05 6.07
CA GLY A 52 -15.29 -3.69 6.20
C GLY A 52 -13.94 -3.48 5.51
N ASP A 53 -13.36 -2.30 5.70
CA ASP A 53 -12.01 -1.93 5.27
C ASP A 53 -10.93 -2.89 5.78
N SER A 54 -11.07 -3.37 7.03
CA SER A 54 -10.10 -4.28 7.64
C SER A 54 -9.95 -5.58 6.86
N GLU A 55 -11.06 -6.23 6.51
CA GLU A 55 -11.07 -7.42 5.68
C GLU A 55 -10.66 -7.12 4.24
N THR A 56 -11.07 -5.98 3.68
CA THR A 56 -10.65 -5.54 2.33
C THR A 56 -9.13 -5.41 2.26
N LEU A 57 -8.51 -4.79 3.27
CA LEU A 57 -7.05 -4.68 3.39
C LEU A 57 -6.39 -6.05 3.61
N MET A 58 -6.99 -6.92 4.42
CA MET A 58 -6.49 -8.29 4.63
C MET A 58 -6.46 -9.08 3.31
N ILE A 59 -7.51 -8.97 2.49
CA ILE A 59 -7.58 -9.59 1.17
C ILE A 59 -6.47 -9.03 0.27
N GLY A 60 -6.32 -7.70 0.23
CA GLY A 60 -5.27 -7.07 -0.56
C GLY A 60 -3.87 -7.58 -0.18
N ARG A 61 -3.60 -7.73 1.12
CA ARG A 61 -2.33 -8.28 1.62
C ARG A 61 -2.14 -9.76 1.26
N MET A 62 -3.17 -10.59 1.41
CA MET A 62 -3.10 -12.01 1.00
C MET A 62 -2.86 -12.18 -0.50
N THR A 63 -3.53 -11.37 -1.32
CA THR A 63 -3.32 -11.34 -2.77
C THR A 63 -1.89 -10.92 -3.09
N CYS A 64 -1.40 -9.90 -2.41
CA CYS A 64 -0.03 -9.42 -2.55
C CYS A 64 1.02 -10.49 -2.20
N ASP A 65 0.84 -11.19 -1.08
CA ASP A 65 1.71 -12.28 -0.67
C ASP A 65 1.67 -13.44 -1.67
N GLY A 66 0.49 -13.75 -2.23
CA GLY A 66 0.33 -14.72 -3.31
C GLY A 66 1.10 -14.34 -4.56
N ILE A 67 1.01 -13.08 -5.00
CA ILE A 67 1.76 -12.58 -6.17
C ILE A 67 3.27 -12.70 -5.93
N ARG A 68 3.75 -12.31 -4.74
CA ARG A 68 5.16 -12.47 -4.36
C ARG A 68 5.61 -13.94 -4.31
N ALA A 69 4.70 -14.85 -4.03
CA ALA A 69 4.94 -16.29 -4.08
C ALA A 69 4.92 -16.88 -5.51
N GLY A 70 4.69 -16.04 -6.54
CA GLY A 70 4.63 -16.44 -7.94
C GLY A 70 3.26 -16.91 -8.42
N ILE A 71 2.21 -16.72 -7.62
CA ILE A 71 0.83 -16.99 -8.03
C ILE A 71 0.38 -15.85 -8.97
N PRO A 72 -0.23 -16.14 -10.12
CA PRO A 72 -0.75 -15.08 -10.98
C PRO A 72 -1.82 -14.25 -10.25
N ALA A 73 -1.83 -12.94 -10.47
CA ALA A 73 -2.65 -12.01 -9.68
C ALA A 73 -4.16 -12.32 -9.75
N GLU A 74 -4.64 -12.80 -10.89
CA GLU A 74 -6.02 -13.24 -11.11
C GLU A 74 -6.41 -14.48 -10.30
N GLU A 75 -5.43 -15.31 -9.91
CA GLU A 75 -5.61 -16.48 -9.05
C GLU A 75 -5.39 -16.15 -7.57
N ALA A 76 -4.45 -15.24 -7.27
CA ALA A 76 -4.18 -14.76 -5.92
C ALA A 76 -5.31 -13.89 -5.36
N MET A 77 -6.08 -13.21 -6.22
CA MET A 77 -7.25 -12.43 -5.80
C MET A 77 -8.49 -13.31 -5.72
N PRO A 78 -9.11 -13.46 -4.53
CA PRO A 78 -10.32 -14.24 -4.41
C PRO A 78 -11.47 -13.63 -5.21
N LYS A 79 -12.32 -14.49 -5.78
CA LYS A 79 -13.48 -14.04 -6.55
C LYS A 79 -14.58 -13.58 -5.60
N SER A 80 -14.99 -12.31 -5.70
CA SER A 80 -16.23 -11.86 -5.07
C SER A 80 -17.44 -12.52 -5.74
N THR A 81 -18.41 -12.93 -4.93
CA THR A 81 -19.72 -13.47 -5.37
C THR A 81 -20.82 -12.43 -5.36
N TRP A 82 -20.47 -11.16 -5.11
CA TRP A 82 -21.40 -10.05 -4.94
C TRP A 82 -21.34 -9.09 -6.13
N ASP A 83 -22.17 -8.04 -6.10
CA ASP A 83 -22.20 -7.02 -7.15
C ASP A 83 -20.83 -6.36 -7.35
N THR A 84 -19.93 -6.41 -6.37
CA THR A 84 -18.54 -5.92 -6.45
C THR A 84 -17.60 -6.77 -7.30
N ALA A 85 -18.04 -7.92 -7.84
CA ALA A 85 -17.18 -8.80 -8.64
C ALA A 85 -16.57 -8.11 -9.88
N HIS A 86 -17.26 -7.11 -10.44
CA HIS A 86 -16.76 -6.30 -11.55
C HIS A 86 -15.57 -5.42 -11.17
N LEU A 87 -15.36 -5.15 -9.87
CA LEU A 87 -14.25 -4.37 -9.35
C LEU A 87 -12.97 -5.20 -9.20
N ARG A 88 -13.02 -6.52 -9.41
CA ARG A 88 -11.85 -7.40 -9.30
C ARG A 88 -10.59 -6.93 -10.06
N PRO A 89 -10.65 -6.55 -11.35
CA PRO A 89 -9.46 -6.05 -12.05
C PRO A 89 -8.90 -4.77 -11.41
N MET A 90 -9.76 -3.84 -10.99
CA MET A 90 -9.34 -2.62 -10.28
C MET A 90 -8.70 -2.94 -8.94
N MET A 91 -9.26 -3.90 -8.20
CA MET A 91 -8.69 -4.34 -6.92
C MET A 91 -7.32 -4.98 -7.09
N ILE A 92 -7.09 -5.76 -8.15
CA ILE A 92 -5.78 -6.34 -8.45
C ILE A 92 -4.77 -5.24 -8.73
N ASP A 93 -5.14 -4.27 -9.57
CA ASP A 93 -4.31 -3.11 -9.90
C ASP A 93 -3.94 -2.30 -8.64
N ALA A 94 -4.94 -1.99 -7.80
CA ALA A 94 -4.74 -1.29 -6.53
C ALA A 94 -3.81 -2.06 -5.58
N VAL A 95 -3.93 -3.39 -5.50
CA VAL A 95 -3.02 -4.22 -4.68
C VAL A 95 -1.58 -4.13 -5.20
N GLN A 96 -1.39 -4.26 -6.50
CA GLN A 96 -0.05 -4.22 -7.09
C GLN A 96 0.58 -2.83 -6.97
N HIS A 97 -0.19 -1.76 -7.15
CA HIS A 97 0.32 -0.39 -7.05
C HIS A 97 0.59 0.06 -5.62
N GLU A 98 -0.28 -0.28 -4.67
CA GLU A 98 -0.21 0.25 -3.30
C GLU A 98 0.43 -0.72 -2.30
N LEU A 99 0.23 -2.04 -2.43
CA LEU A 99 0.69 -3.02 -1.42
C LEU A 99 1.95 -3.80 -1.85
N CYS A 100 2.15 -4.06 -3.14
CA CYS A 100 3.36 -4.70 -3.68
C CYS A 100 3.79 -4.11 -5.04
N PRO A 101 4.23 -2.84 -5.05
CA PRO A 101 4.78 -2.23 -6.25
C PRO A 101 6.02 -2.95 -6.77
N ASP A 102 6.72 -3.73 -5.93
CA ASP A 102 7.82 -4.62 -6.34
C ASP A 102 7.41 -5.71 -7.34
N THR A 103 6.12 -6.01 -7.44
CA THR A 103 5.58 -7.02 -8.38
C THR A 103 5.24 -6.42 -9.75
N LEU A 104 5.18 -5.09 -9.86
CA LEU A 104 4.98 -4.34 -11.10
C LEU A 104 6.29 -4.27 -11.89
N GLY A 105 6.64 -5.38 -12.55
CA GLY A 105 7.89 -5.49 -13.32
C GLY A 105 8.23 -6.90 -13.76
N GLY A 106 7.52 -7.91 -13.24
CA GLY A 106 7.82 -9.32 -13.49
C GLY A 106 9.08 -9.77 -12.74
N PRO A 107 9.32 -11.09 -12.62
CA PRO A 107 10.61 -11.59 -12.15
C PRO A 107 11.69 -11.11 -13.13
N GLN A 108 12.76 -10.52 -12.60
CA GLN A 108 13.99 -10.26 -13.34
C GLN A 108 14.66 -11.57 -13.76
#